data_AF-A0A3G8YH19-F1
#
_entry.id   AF-A0A3G8YH19-F1
#
_cell.length_a   1.000
_cell.length_b   1.000
_cell.length_c   1.000
_cell.angle_alpha   90.00
_cell.angle_beta   90.00
_cell.angle_gamma   90.00
#
_symmetry.space_group_name_H-M   'P 1'
#
loop_
_entity.id
_entity.type
_entity.pdbx_description
1 polymer ?
#
loop_
_entity_poly.entity_id
_entity_poly.type
_entity_poly.pdbx_seq_one_letter_code
_entity_poly.pdbx_strand_id
1 'polypeptide(L)'
;MKMARAVWSVGLLALGVGLAQSPPAHAPTFLQVSFKAVPGVAYNRLGDSTLSVTSAGQTQMLKPVQLLKLSGVLDPKDDDYWTALLPVKLNLALLPGRQVLVLSTRLFVCDKTQGLCSIQVAKQRLEVQSGRLNQVTLAAPVFRP
;
A
#
# COMPACT_ATOMS: atom_id res chain seq x y z
N MET A 1 -54.84 -62.49 -32.44
CA MET A 1 -54.29 -62.21 -31.10
C MET A 1 -52.77 -62.27 -31.15
N LYS A 2 -52.09 -61.12 -31.05
CA LYS A 2 -50.65 -61.02 -30.78
C LYS A 2 -50.38 -59.63 -30.20
N MET A 3 -49.80 -59.62 -29.00
CA MET A 3 -49.56 -58.46 -28.15
C MET A 3 -48.26 -57.71 -28.50
N ALA A 4 -48.23 -56.44 -28.04
CA ALA A 4 -47.07 -55.67 -27.58
C ALA A 4 -46.12 -55.12 -28.68
N ARG A 5 -45.47 -53.95 -28.53
CA ARG A 5 -44.99 -53.25 -27.33
C ARG A 5 -45.01 -51.74 -27.53
N ALA A 6 -45.43 -51.02 -26.49
CA ALA A 6 -45.15 -49.60 -26.32
C ALA A 6 -43.69 -49.43 -25.87
N VAL A 7 -42.93 -48.59 -26.57
CA VAL A 7 -41.59 -48.17 -26.15
C VAL A 7 -41.73 -46.73 -25.67
N TRP A 8 -41.70 -46.54 -24.36
CA TRP A 8 -41.68 -45.22 -23.73
C TRP A 8 -40.22 -44.76 -23.63
N SER A 9 -39.89 -43.73 -24.40
CA SER A 9 -38.60 -43.06 -24.34
C SER A 9 -38.48 -42.30 -23.02
N VAL A 10 -37.57 -42.74 -22.15
CA VAL A 10 -37.15 -41.98 -20.97
C VAL A 10 -36.25 -40.85 -21.46
N GLY A 11 -36.78 -39.64 -21.52
CA GLY A 11 -35.99 -38.43 -21.74
C GLY A 11 -35.20 -38.10 -20.47
N LEU A 12 -33.87 -38.25 -20.53
CA LEU A 12 -32.98 -37.72 -19.50
C LEU A 12 -32.97 -36.19 -19.56
N LEU A 13 -33.54 -35.55 -18.53
CA LEU A 13 -33.33 -34.15 -18.21
C LEU A 13 -31.89 -33.99 -17.71
N ALA A 14 -31.02 -33.43 -18.55
CA ALA A 14 -29.70 -32.98 -18.13
C ALA A 14 -29.85 -31.70 -17.27
N LEU A 15 -29.72 -31.83 -15.95
CA LEU A 15 -29.53 -30.70 -15.05
C LEU A 15 -28.19 -30.03 -15.36
N GLY A 16 -28.24 -28.89 -16.04
CA GLY A 16 -27.11 -27.99 -16.20
C GLY A 16 -26.73 -27.41 -14.83
N VAL A 17 -25.67 -27.93 -14.24
CA VAL A 17 -25.03 -27.34 -13.05
C VAL A 17 -24.37 -26.04 -13.51
N GLY A 18 -25.05 -24.91 -13.27
CA GLY A 18 -24.48 -23.59 -13.44
C GLY A 18 -23.31 -23.43 -12.48
N LEU A 19 -22.08 -23.58 -12.97
CA LEU A 19 -20.88 -23.18 -12.26
C LEU A 19 -20.97 -21.66 -12.06
N ALA A 20 -21.33 -21.24 -10.86
CA ALA A 20 -21.17 -19.87 -10.42
C ALA A 20 -19.68 -19.52 -10.54
N GLN A 21 -19.32 -18.82 -11.63
CA GLN A 21 -17.99 -18.29 -11.82
C GLN A 21 -17.79 -17.19 -10.77
N SER A 22 -17.11 -17.53 -9.68
CA SER A 22 -16.60 -16.54 -8.74
C SER A 22 -15.81 -15.49 -9.53
N PRO A 23 -16.04 -14.19 -9.33
CA PRO A 23 -15.24 -13.16 -10.00
C PRO A 23 -13.76 -13.41 -9.71
N PRO A 24 -12.86 -13.23 -10.70
CA PRO A 24 -11.46 -13.53 -10.53
C PRO A 24 -10.90 -12.75 -9.33
N ALA A 25 -10.31 -13.46 -8.38
CA ALA A 25 -9.65 -12.82 -7.25
C ALA A 25 -8.50 -11.94 -7.78
N HIS A 26 -8.63 -10.63 -7.65
CA HIS A 26 -7.60 -9.70 -8.08
C HIS A 26 -6.33 -9.92 -7.25
N ALA A 27 -5.17 -10.04 -7.90
CA ALA A 27 -3.90 -10.17 -7.21
C ALA A 27 -3.67 -8.99 -6.24
N PRO A 28 -3.14 -9.21 -5.03
CA PRO A 28 -2.93 -8.14 -4.07
C PRO A 28 -1.92 -7.13 -4.59
N THR A 29 -2.17 -5.85 -4.33
CA THR A 29 -1.22 -4.78 -4.67
C THR A 29 -0.48 -4.36 -3.42
N PHE A 30 0.84 -4.34 -3.46
CA PHE A 30 1.66 -3.87 -2.34
C PHE A 30 2.41 -2.59 -2.71
N LEU A 31 2.53 -1.70 -1.73
CA LEU A 31 3.44 -0.55 -1.79
C LEU A 31 4.41 -0.64 -0.61
N GLN A 32 5.71 -0.71 -0.91
CA GLN A 32 6.76 -0.58 0.08
C GLN A 32 7.34 0.84 0.03
N VAL A 33 7.26 1.53 1.15
CA VAL A 33 7.78 2.90 1.32
C VAL A 33 9.00 2.82 2.22
N SER A 34 10.16 3.15 1.67
CA SER A 34 11.41 3.29 2.41
C SER A 34 11.72 4.76 2.67
N PHE A 35 12.48 5.04 3.71
CA PHE A 35 12.86 6.40 4.10
C PHE A 35 14.38 6.53 4.07
N LYS A 36 14.87 7.62 3.49
CA LYS A 36 16.31 7.89 3.39
C LYS A 36 16.63 9.23 4.02
N ALA A 37 17.41 9.22 5.09
CA ALA A 37 17.98 10.43 5.64
C ALA A 37 18.94 11.09 4.62
N VAL A 38 19.04 12.41 4.67
CA VAL A 38 20.00 13.19 3.86
C VAL A 38 21.16 13.64 4.77
N PRO A 39 22.36 13.92 4.21
CA PRO A 39 23.49 14.40 5.01
C PRO A 39 23.10 15.59 5.89
N GLY A 40 23.50 15.55 7.16
CA GLY A 40 23.16 16.58 8.15
C GLY A 40 21.78 16.44 8.80
N VAL A 41 20.90 15.54 8.33
CA VAL A 41 19.56 15.34 8.89
C VAL A 41 19.41 13.94 9.48
N ALA A 42 18.77 13.83 10.64
CA ALA A 42 18.34 12.56 11.23
C ALA A 42 16.82 12.52 11.40
N TYR A 43 16.21 11.34 11.25
CA TYR A 43 14.85 11.14 11.73
C TYR A 43 14.83 11.00 13.23
N ASN A 44 13.93 11.71 13.93
CA ASN A 44 13.72 11.45 15.34
C ASN A 44 12.78 10.24 15.49
N ARG A 45 13.34 9.09 15.86
CA ARG A 45 12.58 7.85 16.11
C ARG A 45 11.43 8.05 17.11
N LEU A 46 11.61 8.90 18.13
CA LEU A 46 10.59 9.13 19.17
C LEU A 46 9.55 10.16 18.73
N GLY A 47 9.81 10.89 17.65
CA GLY A 47 8.88 11.87 17.10
C GLY A 47 7.67 11.22 16.44
N ASP A 48 6.54 11.92 16.46
CA ASP A 48 5.28 11.43 15.89
C ASP A 48 5.24 11.60 14.37
N SER A 49 6.08 10.80 13.70
CA SER A 49 6.16 10.78 12.24
C SER A 49 5.02 9.95 11.65
N THR A 50 4.39 10.42 10.58
CA THR A 50 3.26 9.74 9.93
C THR A 50 3.36 9.74 8.41
N LEU A 51 2.74 8.73 7.79
CA LEU A 51 2.54 8.59 6.35
C LEU A 51 1.04 8.47 6.08
N SER A 52 0.55 9.18 5.07
CA SER A 52 -0.80 9.02 4.53
C SER A 52 -0.75 8.76 3.03
N VAL A 53 -1.64 7.89 2.55
CA VAL A 53 -1.73 7.50 1.15
C VAL A 53 -3.13 7.78 0.63
N THR A 54 -3.21 8.52 -0.48
CA THR A 54 -4.46 8.92 -1.12
C THR A 54 -4.40 8.73 -2.62
N SER A 55 -5.55 8.59 -3.29
CA SER A 55 -5.64 8.51 -4.75
C SER A 55 -5.63 9.92 -5.32
N ALA A 56 -4.94 10.15 -6.43
CA ALA A 56 -4.89 11.45 -7.09
C ALA A 56 -6.19 11.80 -7.86
N GLY A 57 -7.26 11.02 -7.73
CA GLY A 57 -8.58 11.28 -8.29
C GLY A 57 -9.70 10.79 -7.37
N GLN A 58 -10.85 11.48 -7.40
CA GLN A 58 -12.02 11.22 -6.52
C GLN A 58 -12.68 9.84 -6.74
N THR A 59 -12.27 9.11 -7.78
CA THR A 59 -12.96 7.91 -8.26
C THR A 59 -12.25 6.62 -7.87
N GLN A 60 -11.89 6.38 -6.61
CA GLN A 60 -11.62 5.00 -6.16
C GLN A 60 -11.50 4.83 -4.64
N MET A 61 -12.06 3.72 -4.16
CA MET A 61 -11.98 3.20 -2.80
C MET A 61 -10.55 2.84 -2.36
N LEU A 62 -9.67 3.82 -2.16
CA LEU A 62 -8.77 3.67 -1.02
C LEU A 62 -9.66 3.81 0.21
N LYS A 63 -9.94 2.70 0.90
CA LYS A 63 -10.41 2.75 2.30
C LYS A 63 -9.63 3.86 3.01
N PRO A 64 -10.32 4.67 3.84
CA PRO A 64 -9.99 6.07 4.13
C PRO A 64 -8.51 6.26 4.42
N VAL A 65 -7.96 7.38 3.93
CA VAL A 65 -6.62 7.94 4.21
C VAL A 65 -5.88 7.09 5.27
N GLN A 66 -5.08 6.12 4.83
CA GLN A 66 -4.38 5.24 5.76
C GLN A 66 -3.28 6.07 6.43
N LEU A 67 -3.59 6.65 7.59
CA LEU A 67 -2.62 7.34 8.41
C LEU A 67 -1.85 6.29 9.22
N LEU A 68 -0.57 6.17 8.90
CA LEU A 68 0.32 5.17 9.47
C LEU A 68 1.35 5.90 10.31
N LYS A 69 1.48 5.51 11.58
CA LYS A 69 2.60 5.95 12.41
C LYS A 69 3.87 5.27 11.93
N LEU A 70 4.92 6.07 11.75
CA LEU A 70 6.24 5.60 11.36
C LEU A 70 7.06 5.35 12.62
N SER A 71 7.70 4.19 12.66
CA SER A 71 8.56 3.77 13.77
C SER A 71 10.02 3.80 13.32
N GLY A 72 10.93 4.10 14.23
CA GLY A 72 12.37 3.92 14.00
C GLY A 72 12.86 2.51 14.29
N VAL A 73 14.15 2.29 14.09
CA VAL A 73 14.83 1.03 14.40
C VAL A 73 14.78 0.75 15.91
N LEU A 74 14.45 -0.49 16.29
CA LEU A 74 14.15 -0.84 17.69
C LEU A 74 15.36 -1.23 18.53
N ASP A 75 16.42 -1.75 17.92
CA ASP A 75 17.60 -2.26 18.63
C ASP A 75 18.58 -1.12 18.96
N PRO A 76 18.79 -0.75 20.24
CA PRO A 76 19.71 0.32 20.63
C PRO A 76 21.18 0.07 20.29
N LYS A 77 21.54 -1.16 19.89
CA LYS A 77 22.88 -1.49 19.41
C LYS A 77 23.06 -1.23 17.91
N ASP A 78 21.99 -0.92 17.19
CA ASP A 78 22.04 -0.57 15.78
C ASP A 78 22.54 0.87 15.62
N ASP A 79 23.53 1.08 14.74
CA ASP A 79 24.11 2.40 14.47
C ASP A 79 23.06 3.41 13.96
N ASP A 80 21.99 2.91 13.35
CA ASP A 80 20.89 3.72 12.80
C ASP A 80 19.71 3.91 13.77
N TYR A 81 19.80 3.43 15.01
CA TYR A 81 18.74 3.48 16.02
C TYR A 81 18.06 4.86 16.16
N TRP A 82 18.88 5.91 16.14
CA TRP A 82 18.43 7.30 16.33
C TRP A 82 18.15 8.03 15.03
N THR A 83 18.44 7.46 13.87
CA THR A 83 18.53 8.20 12.61
C THR A 83 17.69 7.62 11.49
N ALA A 84 17.20 6.39 11.63
CA ALA A 84 16.41 5.71 10.60
C ALA A 84 14.94 5.51 10.97
N LEU A 85 14.10 5.52 9.95
CA LEU A 85 12.72 5.03 10.01
C LEU A 85 12.65 3.66 9.33
N LEU A 86 11.85 2.77 9.89
CA LEU A 86 11.60 1.46 9.30
C LEU A 86 10.76 1.60 8.02
N PRO A 87 11.03 0.78 6.99
CA PRO A 87 10.20 0.74 5.81
C PRO A 87 8.79 0.24 6.16
N VAL A 88 7.79 0.80 5.49
CA VAL A 88 6.38 0.42 5.68
C VAL A 88 5.88 -0.32 4.45
N LYS A 89 5.18 -1.43 4.66
CA LYS A 89 4.53 -2.20 3.60
C LYS A 89 3.02 -2.06 3.71
N LEU A 90 2.39 -1.60 2.62
CA LEU A 90 0.95 -1.34 2.54
C LEU A 90 0.30 -2.31 1.56
N ASN A 91 -0.83 -2.88 1.97
CA ASN A 91 -1.72 -3.61 1.07
C ASN A 91 -2.78 -2.65 0.54
N LEU A 92 -2.78 -2.43 -0.76
CA LEU A 92 -3.63 -1.46 -1.43
C LEU A 92 -4.74 -2.18 -2.21
N ALA A 93 -5.99 -1.81 -1.94
CA ALA A 93 -7.12 -2.20 -2.75
C ALA A 93 -7.28 -1.18 -3.90
N LEU A 94 -6.64 -1.45 -5.03
CA LEU A 94 -6.69 -0.60 -6.23
C LEU A 94 -7.49 -1.29 -7.33
N LEU A 95 -8.12 -0.50 -8.20
CA LEU A 95 -8.63 -1.05 -9.45
C LEU A 95 -7.49 -1.53 -10.36
N PRO A 96 -7.79 -2.45 -11.29
CA PRO A 96 -6.86 -2.86 -12.33
C PRO A 96 -6.27 -1.68 -13.10
N GLY A 97 -4.99 -1.79 -13.45
CA GLY A 97 -4.27 -0.82 -14.27
C GLY A 97 -3.28 0.03 -13.47
N ARG A 98 -2.94 1.19 -14.05
CA ARG A 98 -2.05 2.19 -13.44
C ARG A 98 -2.88 3.21 -12.70
N GLN A 99 -2.44 3.55 -11.50
CA GLN A 99 -3.09 4.52 -10.63
C GLN A 99 -2.04 5.51 -10.13
N VAL A 100 -2.43 6.77 -9.94
CA VAL A 100 -1.55 7.77 -9.32
C VAL A 100 -1.95 7.94 -7.87
N LEU A 101 -1.01 7.69 -6.97
CA LEU A 101 -1.15 7.92 -5.54
C LEU A 101 -0.45 9.22 -5.15
N VAL A 102 -0.96 9.84 -4.10
CA VAL A 102 -0.32 10.95 -3.39
C VAL A 102 0.05 10.46 -2.00
N LEU A 103 1.35 10.39 -1.75
CA LEU A 103 1.96 10.11 -0.45
C LEU A 103 2.16 11.44 0.26
N SER A 104 1.54 11.63 1.43
CA SER A 104 1.82 12.79 2.28
C SER A 104 2.45 12.32 3.58
N THR A 105 3.63 12.84 3.89
CA THR A 105 4.37 12.52 5.11
C THR A 105 4.44 13.72 6.04
N ARG A 106 4.39 13.45 7.34
CA ARG A 106 4.74 14.39 8.41
C ARG A 106 5.90 13.74 9.15
N LEU A 107 7.10 14.30 9.05
CA LEU A 107 8.33 13.69 9.55
C LEU A 107 8.93 14.57 10.63
N PHE A 108 9.23 13.97 11.78
CA PHE A 108 9.98 14.64 12.83
C PHE A 108 11.47 14.43 12.53
N VAL A 109 12.18 15.50 12.20
CA VAL A 109 13.59 15.46 11.79
C VAL A 109 14.41 16.42 12.63
N CYS A 110 15.68 16.08 12.84
CA CYS A 110 16.64 16.92 13.54
C CYS A 110 17.81 17.26 12.61
N ASP A 111 18.12 18.55 12.52
CA ASP A 111 19.34 19.06 11.89
C ASP A 111 20.51 18.84 12.86
N LYS A 112 21.46 18.00 12.45
CA LYS A 112 22.67 17.71 13.24
C LYS A 112 23.65 18.88 13.27
N THR A 113 23.59 19.76 12.27
CA THR A 113 24.50 20.92 12.16
C THR A 113 24.03 22.08 13.02
N GLN A 114 22.72 22.27 13.14
CA GLN A 114 22.12 23.35 13.92
C GLN A 114 21.61 22.92 15.30
N GLY A 115 21.50 21.60 15.56
CA GLY A 115 20.94 21.07 16.80
C GLY A 115 19.44 21.32 16.96
N LEU A 116 18.72 21.55 15.85
CA LEU A 116 17.31 21.91 15.85
C LEU A 116 16.44 20.75 15.34
N CYS A 117 15.36 20.45 16.05
CA CYS A 117 14.36 19.49 15.59
C CYS A 117 13.09 20.21 15.13
N SER A 118 12.53 19.75 14.01
CA SER A 118 11.31 20.30 13.43
C SER A 118 10.42 19.22 12.83
N ILE A 119 9.18 19.60 12.55
CA ILE A 119 8.25 18.78 11.80
C ILE A 119 8.26 19.25 10.35
N GLN A 120 8.57 18.35 9.44
CA GLN A 120 8.59 18.61 8.02
C GLN A 120 7.47 17.85 7.33
N VAL A 121 6.75 18.52 6.44
CA VAL A 121 5.66 17.93 5.67
C VAL A 121 6.06 17.86 4.21
N ALA A 122 5.94 16.68 3.62
CA ALA A 122 6.23 16.47 2.20
C ALA A 122 5.08 15.77 1.50
N LYS A 123 4.91 16.04 0.21
CA LYS A 123 3.96 15.37 -0.66
C LYS A 123 4.67 14.86 -1.90
N GLN A 124 4.41 13.61 -2.27
CA GLN A 124 4.99 12.99 -3.46
C GLN A 124 3.91 12.25 -4.24
N ARG A 125 3.89 12.45 -5.56
CA ARG A 125 3.08 11.66 -6.49
C ARG A 125 3.83 10.42 -6.91
N LEU A 126 3.14 9.28 -6.94
CA LEU A 126 3.68 7.99 -7.32
C LEU A 126 2.71 7.27 -8.26
N GLU A 127 3.17 6.86 -9.43
CA GLU A 127 2.44 5.92 -10.28
C GLU A 127 2.64 4.50 -9.73
N VAL A 128 1.53 3.77 -9.53
CA VAL A 128 1.54 2.38 -9.06
C VAL A 128 0.80 1.48 -10.02
N GLN A 129 1.29 0.26 -10.17
CA GLN A 129 0.65 -0.78 -10.97
C GLN A 129 -0.10 -1.76 -10.05
N SER A 130 -1.38 -1.99 -10.34
CA SER A 130 -2.20 -2.97 -9.62
C SER A 130 -1.66 -4.40 -9.75
N GLY A 131 -1.80 -5.21 -8.71
CA GLY A 131 -1.42 -6.64 -8.68
C GLY A 131 0.10 -6.87 -8.61
N ARG A 132 0.87 -5.86 -8.22
CA ARG A 132 2.34 -5.91 -8.12
C ARG A 132 2.84 -5.32 -6.81
N LEU A 133 4.10 -5.61 -6.50
CA LEU A 133 4.90 -4.86 -5.53
C LEU A 133 5.42 -3.58 -6.19
N ASN A 134 5.05 -2.44 -5.63
CA ASN A 134 5.55 -1.13 -5.99
C ASN A 134 6.49 -0.65 -4.87
N GLN A 135 7.60 -0.01 -5.21
CA GLN A 135 8.59 0.47 -4.24
C GLN A 135 8.89 1.95 -4.46
N VAL A 136 9.04 2.70 -3.37
CA VAL A 136 9.42 4.11 -3.40
C VAL A 136 10.31 4.42 -2.20
N THR A 137 11.29 5.30 -2.42
CA THR A 137 12.12 5.85 -1.33
C THR A 137 11.82 7.33 -1.19
N LEU A 138 11.42 7.74 0.02
CA LEU A 138 11.18 9.14 0.37
C LEU A 138 12.41 9.69 1.08
N ALA A 139 13.03 10.72 0.52
CA ALA A 139 14.14 11.41 1.18
C ALA A 139 13.63 12.31 2.31
N ALA A 140 14.42 12.45 3.38
CA ALA A 140 14.16 13.44 4.41
C ALA A 140 14.17 14.85 3.79
N PRO A 141 13.13 15.66 4.02
CA PRO A 141 13.11 17.06 3.60
C PRO A 141 14.21 17.86 4.32
N VAL A 142 14.87 18.74 3.58
CA VAL A 142 15.94 19.63 4.10
C VAL A 142 15.29 20.87 4.70
N PHE A 143 15.86 21.37 5.80
CA PHE A 143 15.50 22.65 6.39
C PHE A 143 15.70 23.76 5.35
N ARG A 144 14.62 24.44 4.96
CA ARG A 144 14.72 25.70 4.22
C ARG A 144 14.63 26.84 5.23
N PRO A 145 15.63 27.73 5.31
CA PRO A 145 15.57 28.91 6.16
C PRO A 145 14.44 29.87 5.74
#